data_AF-A0A4R3K6P5-F1
#
_entry.id   AF-A0A4R3K6P5-F1
#
_cell.length_a   1.000
_cell.length_b   1.000
_cell.length_c   1.000
_cell.angle_alpha   90.00
_cell.angle_beta   90.00
_cell.angle_gamma   90.00
#
_symmetry.space_group_name_H-M   'P 1'
#
loop_
_entity.id
_entity.type
_entity.pdbx_description
1 polymer ?
#
loop_
_entity_poly.entity_id
_entity_poly.type
_entity_poly.pdbx_seq_one_letter_code
_entity_poly.pdbx_strand_id
1 'polypeptide(L)'
;MPKLSMSKDEEMNRIIRGSIKNAQELQGMTVGKLAKLTGIPVSTLYYKMRNPTEFNIGDLRTIFKVLRYRDEEKERLAREAI
;
A
#
# COMPACT_ATOMS: atom_id res chain seq x y z
N MET A 1 -1.00 7.14 -34.87
CA MET A 1 -2.04 6.92 -33.83
C MET A 1 -1.94 8.05 -32.81
N PRO A 2 -3.02 8.78 -32.51
CA PRO A 2 -2.99 9.73 -31.39
C PRO A 2 -2.72 8.94 -30.11
N LYS A 3 -1.77 9.38 -29.27
CA LYS A 3 -1.65 8.85 -27.90
C LYS A 3 -2.89 9.32 -27.16
N LEU A 4 -3.81 8.40 -26.86
CA LEU A 4 -4.92 8.68 -25.93
C LEU A 4 -4.30 9.17 -24.62
N SER A 5 -4.62 10.41 -24.24
CA SER A 5 -4.19 10.93 -22.94
C SER A 5 -4.87 10.11 -21.86
N MET A 6 -4.10 9.71 -20.85
CA MET A 6 -4.60 9.01 -19.69
C MET A 6 -5.71 9.83 -19.02
N SER A 7 -6.81 9.18 -18.61
CA SER A 7 -7.85 9.86 -17.84
C SER A 7 -7.32 10.20 -16.44
N LYS A 8 -7.90 11.23 -15.81
CA LYS A 8 -7.57 11.60 -14.42
C LYS A 8 -7.80 10.45 -13.43
N ASP A 9 -8.83 9.64 -13.67
CA ASP A 9 -9.15 8.49 -12.82
C ASP A 9 -8.08 7.40 -12.93
N GLU A 10 -7.59 7.12 -14.14
CA GLU A 10 -6.51 6.16 -14.34
C GLU A 10 -5.18 6.66 -13.78
N GLU A 11 -4.92 7.97 -13.86
CA GLU A 11 -3.77 8.60 -13.21
C GLU A 11 -3.83 8.39 -11.69
N MET A 12 -4.98 8.68 -11.07
CA MET A 12 -5.18 8.53 -9.63
C MET A 12 -5.10 7.06 -9.19
N ASN A 13 -5.66 6.13 -9.98
CA ASN A 13 -5.54 4.69 -9.75
C ASN A 13 -4.07 4.23 -9.73
N ARG A 14 -3.25 4.75 -10.65
CA ARG A 14 -1.81 4.47 -10.69
C ARG A 14 -1.08 5.05 -9.49
N ILE A 15 -1.44 6.27 -9.07
CA ILE A 15 -0.86 6.90 -7.87
C ILE A 15 -1.15 6.03 -6.64
N ILE A 16 -2.41 5.67 -6.39
CA ILE A 16 -2.79 4.86 -5.21
C ILE A 16 -2.04 3.53 -5.19
N ARG A 17 -2.10 2.79 -6.30
CA ARG A 17 -1.43 1.49 -6.42
C ARG A 17 0.09 1.63 -6.29
N GLY A 18 0.66 2.65 -6.91
CA GLY A 18 2.09 2.96 -6.89
C GLY A 18 2.57 3.30 -5.49
N SER A 19 1.85 4.15 -4.75
CA SER A 19 2.18 4.50 -3.37
C SER A 19 2.17 3.27 -2.45
N ILE A 20 1.16 2.40 -2.56
CA ILE A 20 1.08 1.18 -1.76
C ILE A 20 2.23 0.23 -2.11
N LYS A 21 2.45 -0.05 -3.41
CA LYS A 21 3.54 -0.94 -3.86
C LYS A 21 4.92 -0.43 -3.46
N ASN A 22 5.18 0.86 -3.64
CA ASN A 22 6.46 1.46 -3.28
C ASN A 22 6.72 1.34 -1.78
N ALA A 23 5.73 1.65 -0.94
CA ALA A 23 5.86 1.47 0.50
C ALA A 23 6.02 -0.01 0.89
N GLN A 24 5.36 -0.93 0.17
CA GLN A 24 5.55 -2.35 0.38
C GLN A 24 6.98 -2.80 0.07
N GLU A 25 7.53 -2.36 -1.06
CA GLU A 25 8.88 -2.68 -1.51
C GLU A 25 9.92 -2.15 -0.51
N LEU A 26 9.84 -0.88 -0.16
CA LEU A 26 10.75 -0.23 0.79
C LEU A 26 10.79 -0.90 2.17
N GLN A 27 9.77 -1.68 2.51
CA GLN A 27 9.64 -2.31 3.82
C GLN A 27 9.75 -3.84 3.76
N GLY A 28 9.94 -4.45 2.59
CA GLY A 28 9.81 -5.90 2.43
C GLY A 28 8.44 -6.41 2.92
N MET A 29 7.39 -5.62 2.72
CA MET A 29 6.02 -5.95 3.14
C MET A 29 5.31 -6.74 2.05
N THR A 30 5.27 -8.06 2.20
CA THR A 30 4.46 -8.90 1.30
C THR A 30 2.97 -8.60 1.45
N VAL A 31 2.18 -8.89 0.42
CA VAL A 31 0.72 -8.74 0.47
C VAL A 31 0.11 -9.61 1.59
N GLY A 32 0.66 -10.79 1.83
CA GLY A 32 0.25 -11.65 2.94
C GLY A 32 0.49 -11.03 4.32
N LYS A 33 1.66 -10.40 4.53
CA LYS A 33 1.97 -9.68 5.77
C LYS A 33 1.08 -8.44 5.93
N LEU A 34 0.85 -7.70 4.85
CA LEU A 34 -0.07 -6.56 4.85
C LEU A 34 -1.50 -6.97 5.19
N ALA A 35 -1.99 -8.07 4.61
CA ALA A 35 -3.31 -8.64 4.92
C ALA A 35 -3.45 -8.96 6.40
N LYS A 36 -2.45 -9.66 6.97
CA LYS A 36 -2.42 -10.01 8.39
C LYS A 36 -2.46 -8.79 9.30
N LEU A 37 -1.71 -7.74 8.97
CA LEU A 37 -1.60 -6.52 9.79
C LEU A 37 -2.80 -5.59 9.66
N THR A 38 -3.46 -5.58 8.50
CA THR A 38 -4.62 -4.72 8.23
C THR A 38 -5.96 -5.39 8.54
N GLY A 39 -5.98 -6.72 8.68
CA GLY A 39 -7.21 -7.51 8.77
C GLY A 39 -7.96 -7.66 7.44
N ILE A 40 -7.43 -7.10 6.35
CA ILE A 40 -8.03 -7.19 5.01
C ILE A 40 -7.63 -8.54 4.40
N PRO A 41 -8.57 -9.35 3.88
CA PRO A 41 -8.22 -10.62 3.22
C PRO A 41 -7.25 -10.42 2.05
N VAL A 42 -6.32 -11.36 1.87
CA VAL A 42 -5.31 -11.32 0.80
C VAL A 42 -5.96 -11.19 -0.58
N SER A 43 -7.02 -11.97 -0.84
CA SER A 43 -7.80 -11.90 -2.08
C SER A 43 -8.41 -10.52 -2.30
N THR A 44 -8.95 -9.91 -1.25
CA THR A 44 -9.49 -8.55 -1.27
C THR A 44 -8.42 -7.51 -1.56
N LEU A 45 -7.23 -7.61 -0.94
CA LEU A 45 -6.11 -6.71 -1.26
C LEU A 45 -5.69 -6.86 -2.73
N TYR A 46 -5.54 -8.07 -3.26
CA TYR A 46 -5.23 -8.26 -4.68
C TYR A 46 -6.32 -7.73 -5.60
N TYR A 47 -7.59 -7.86 -5.21
CA TYR A 47 -8.72 -7.30 -5.96
C TYR A 47 -8.67 -5.77 -5.96
N LYS A 48 -8.55 -5.11 -4.80
CA LYS A 48 -8.49 -3.65 -4.70
C LYS A 48 -7.21 -3.05 -5.29
N MET A 49 -6.09 -3.77 -5.23
CA MET A 49 -4.87 -3.35 -5.94
C MET A 49 -5.04 -3.40 -7.46
N ARG A 50 -5.84 -4.34 -7.98
CA ARG A 50 -6.23 -4.37 -9.41
C ARG A 50 -7.27 -3.30 -9.74
N ASN A 51 -8.17 -2.99 -8.81
CA ASN A 51 -9.26 -2.02 -8.95
C ASN A 51 -9.20 -0.94 -7.86
N PRO A 52 -8.32 0.08 -7.97
CA PRO A 52 -8.05 1.01 -6.87
C PRO A 52 -9.25 1.86 -6.42
N THR A 53 -10.27 2.00 -7.26
CA THR A 53 -11.56 2.64 -6.92
C THR A 53 -12.34 1.91 -5.84
N GLU A 54 -12.04 0.62 -5.61
CA GLU A 54 -12.68 -0.22 -4.59
C GLU A 54 -12.05 -0.03 -3.20
N PHE A 55 -10.97 0.75 -3.09
CA PHE A 55 -10.47 1.21 -1.81
C PHE A 55 -11.39 2.30 -1.26
N ASN A 56 -11.97 2.07 -0.09
CA ASN A 56 -12.56 3.14 0.69
C ASN A 56 -11.48 3.85 1.53
N ILE A 57 -11.83 5.02 2.05
CA ILE A 57 -10.92 5.84 2.87
C ILE A 57 -10.46 5.07 4.12
N GLY A 58 -11.31 4.20 4.69
CA GLY A 58 -10.95 3.36 5.83
C GLY A 58 -9.86 2.33 5.50
N ASP A 59 -9.96 1.68 4.34
CA ASP A 59 -8.93 0.76 3.84
C ASP A 59 -7.60 1.49 3.68
N LEU A 60 -7.61 2.66 3.01
CA LEU A 60 -6.41 3.46 2.77
C LEU A 60 -5.78 3.93 4.07
N ARG A 61 -6.58 4.43 5.02
CA ARG A 61 -6.09 4.81 6.36
C ARG A 61 -5.43 3.62 7.06
N THR A 62 -6.04 2.44 7.00
CA THR A 62 -5.52 1.23 7.65
C THR A 62 -4.22 0.75 7.01
N ILE A 63 -4.19 0.69 5.67
CA ILE A 63 -3.02 0.30 4.89
C ILE A 63 -1.87 1.29 5.11
N PHE A 64 -2.12 2.59 4.99
CA PHE A 64 -1.09 3.60 5.22
C PHE A 64 -0.67 3.67 6.68
N LYS A 65 -1.56 3.38 7.64
CA LYS A 65 -1.17 3.22 9.04
C LYS A 65 -0.15 2.09 9.14
N VAL A 66 -0.45 0.88 8.68
CA VAL A 66 0.47 -0.28 8.73
C VAL A 66 1.78 -0.04 7.97
N LEU A 67 1.70 0.58 6.80
CA LEU A 67 2.86 0.94 5.99
C LEU A 67 3.64 2.14 6.57
N ARG A 68 3.13 2.89 7.54
CA ARG A 68 3.89 3.95 8.24
C ARG A 68 4.29 3.55 9.66
N TYR A 69 3.58 2.59 10.28
CA TYR A 69 3.73 2.16 11.67
C TYR A 69 4.89 1.19 11.94
N ARG A 70 5.73 0.86 10.95
CA ARG A 70 7.04 0.26 11.25
C ARG A 70 8.07 1.29 11.77
N ASP A 71 7.61 2.24 12.57
CA ASP A 71 8.47 2.91 13.54
C ASP A 71 8.99 1.91 14.58
N GLU A 72 8.34 0.76 14.81
CA GLU A 72 8.87 -0.33 15.63
C GLU A 72 10.14 -1.00 15.02
N GLU A 73 10.35 -0.89 13.70
CA GLU A 73 11.62 -1.30 13.07
C GLU A 73 12.68 -0.19 13.18
N LYS A 74 12.27 1.08 13.23
CA LYS A 74 13.15 2.21 13.59
C LYS A 74 13.59 2.14 15.05
N GLU A 75 12.71 1.78 15.98
CA GLU A 75 13.06 1.58 17.39
C GLU A 75 13.98 0.37 17.59
N ARG A 76 13.80 -0.72 16.83
CA ARG A 76 14.68 -1.90 16.92
C ARG A 76 16.09 -1.61 16.39
N LEU A 77 16.24 -0.89 15.27
CA LEU A 77 17.54 -0.42 14.75
C LEU A 77 18.17 0.66 15.65
N ALA A 78 17.38 1.55 16.24
CA ALA A 78 17.87 2.56 17.18
C ALA A 78 18.38 1.95 18.49
N ARG A 79 17.83 0.80 18.93
CA ARG A 79 18.30 0.04 20.10
C ARG A 79 19.54 -0.83 19.82
N GLU A 80 19.76 -1.27 18.58
CA GLU A 80 20.91 -2.10 18.18
C GLU A 80 22.16 -1.29 17.76
N ALA A 81 22.06 0.04 17.64
CA ALA A 81 23.13 0.96 17.23
C ALA A 81 23.87 1.66 18.39
N ILE A 82 23.66 1.20 19.63
CA ILE A 82 24.39 1.61 20.84
C ILE A 82 25.18 0.43 21.37
#